data_AF-A0A9P7SAP4-F1
#
_entry.id   AF-A0A9P7SAP4-F1
#
_cell.length_a   1.000
_cell.length_b   1.000
_cell.length_c   1.000
_cell.angle_alpha   90.00
_cell.angle_beta   90.00
_cell.angle_gamma   90.00
#
_symmetry.space_group_name_H-M   'P 1'
#
loop_
_entity.id
_entity.type
_entity.pdbx_description
1 polymer ?
#
loop_
_entity_poly.entity_id
_entity_poly.type
_entity_poly.pdbx_seq_one_letter_code
_entity_poly.pdbx_strand_id
1 'polypeptide(L)'
;MSATIKHPANIDVFDGTEDAGRWLKDLVVLQDALTDRFTVHLVGEKIPVGTNVEIRQRDDEPLDAYHSRVLTVLRRAGGRDKPLTPENTPLTPLEVHTLEGFIHRFVRGLRDKSLMQEAISRDVLSADSLRSATELVKRALGFQESKAEFARYAAQDAKICLMEEYIRRQSGVSANEELSRAYILSSRNTDQ
;
A
#
# COMPACT_ATOMS: atom_id res chain seq x y z
N MET A 1 -81.44 -50.87 -12.51
CA MET A 1 -80.08 -51.40 -12.80
C MET A 1 -79.09 -50.38 -12.25
N SER A 2 -78.46 -50.65 -11.10
CA SER A 2 -77.45 -49.79 -10.47
C SER A 2 -76.05 -50.18 -10.96
N ALA A 3 -75.28 -49.22 -11.44
CA ALA A 3 -73.87 -49.41 -11.78
C ALA A 3 -72.99 -48.82 -10.67
N THR A 4 -72.22 -49.67 -10.00
CA THR A 4 -71.22 -49.30 -8.99
C THR A 4 -69.96 -48.79 -9.68
N ILE A 5 -69.58 -47.53 -9.43
CA ILE A 5 -68.31 -46.94 -9.88
C ILE A 5 -67.21 -47.45 -8.95
N LYS A 6 -66.20 -48.14 -9.50
CA LYS A 6 -64.98 -48.52 -8.78
C LYS A 6 -63.99 -47.37 -8.82
N HIS A 7 -63.62 -46.84 -7.66
CA HIS A 7 -62.47 -45.95 -7.52
C HIS A 7 -61.17 -46.76 -7.67
N PRO A 8 -60.20 -46.32 -8.50
CA PRO A 8 -58.85 -46.84 -8.41
C PRO A 8 -58.16 -46.26 -7.16
N ALA A 9 -57.70 -47.16 -6.30
CA ALA A 9 -56.78 -46.89 -5.21
C ALA A 9 -55.34 -46.75 -5.76
N ASN A 10 -54.48 -46.14 -4.94
CA ASN A 10 -53.05 -45.87 -5.11
C ASN A 10 -52.66 -44.66 -5.97
N ILE A 11 -52.48 -43.54 -5.28
CA ILE A 11 -51.44 -42.56 -5.61
C ILE A 11 -50.21 -43.02 -4.84
N ASP A 12 -49.23 -43.58 -5.53
CA ASP A 12 -47.90 -43.80 -4.93
C ASP A 12 -47.30 -42.42 -4.63
N VAL A 13 -47.14 -42.14 -3.34
CA VAL A 13 -46.39 -40.99 -2.87
C VAL A 13 -44.94 -41.23 -3.27
N PHE A 14 -44.44 -40.41 -4.18
CA PHE A 14 -43.04 -40.44 -4.63
C PHE A 14 -42.14 -40.10 -3.43
N ASP A 15 -41.49 -41.11 -2.87
CA ASP A 15 -40.53 -40.95 -1.78
C ASP A 15 -39.19 -40.46 -2.35
N GLY A 16 -39.06 -39.14 -2.54
CA GLY A 16 -37.86 -38.48 -3.05
C GLY A 16 -36.68 -38.46 -2.07
N THR A 17 -36.70 -39.24 -0.99
CA THR A 17 -35.60 -39.26 0.01
C THR A 17 -34.43 -40.15 -0.43
N GLU A 18 -34.66 -41.16 -1.27
CA GLU A 18 -33.60 -42.05 -1.77
C GLU A 18 -32.68 -41.35 -2.79
N ASP A 19 -33.22 -40.42 -3.58
CA ASP A 19 -32.47 -39.68 -4.60
C ASP A 19 -31.54 -38.63 -4.01
N ALA A 20 -31.92 -38.01 -2.88
CA ALA A 20 -31.08 -37.05 -2.18
C ALA A 20 -29.81 -37.72 -1.62
N GLY A 21 -29.91 -38.96 -1.15
CA GLY A 21 -28.78 -39.74 -0.65
C GLY A 21 -27.80 -40.19 -1.75
N ARG A 22 -28.30 -40.41 -2.98
CA ARG A 22 -27.46 -40.69 -4.16
C ARG A 22 -26.72 -39.45 -4.63
N TRP A 23 -27.40 -38.33 -4.73
CA TRP A 23 -26.79 -37.04 -5.11
C TRP A 23 -25.67 -36.63 -4.16
N LEU A 24 -25.83 -36.85 -2.84
CA LEU A 24 -24.79 -36.55 -1.86
C LEU A 24 -23.51 -37.37 -2.10
N LYS A 25 -23.66 -38.65 -2.45
CA LYS A 25 -22.53 -39.55 -2.73
C LYS A 25 -21.81 -39.13 -4.02
N ASP A 26 -22.57 -38.79 -5.05
CA ASP A 26 -22.01 -38.33 -6.32
C ASP A 26 -21.26 -36.98 -6.16
N LEU A 27 -21.74 -36.10 -5.28
CA LEU A 27 -21.06 -34.86 -4.92
C LEU A 27 -19.72 -35.10 -4.23
N VAL A 28 -19.66 -36.07 -3.31
CA VAL A 28 -18.41 -36.45 -2.64
C VAL A 28 -17.42 -37.07 -3.63
N VAL A 29 -17.88 -37.96 -4.50
CA VAL A 29 -17.03 -38.57 -5.54
C VAL A 29 -16.49 -37.51 -6.50
N LEU A 30 -17.31 -36.52 -6.87
CA LEU A 30 -16.89 -35.43 -7.74
C LEU A 30 -15.90 -34.51 -7.03
N GLN A 31 -16.10 -34.21 -5.75
CA GLN A 31 -15.15 -33.45 -4.94
C GLN A 31 -13.80 -34.17 -4.81
N ASP A 32 -13.82 -35.47 -4.55
CA ASP A 32 -12.59 -36.28 -4.45
C ASP A 32 -11.87 -36.35 -5.80
N ALA A 33 -12.60 -36.57 -6.90
CA ALA A 33 -12.03 -36.60 -8.25
C ALA A 33 -11.42 -35.25 -8.66
N LEU A 34 -12.03 -34.13 -8.26
CA LEU A 34 -11.47 -32.80 -8.47
C LEU A 34 -10.25 -32.55 -7.59
N THR A 35 -10.27 -32.99 -6.33
CA THR A 35 -9.14 -32.83 -5.40
C THR A 35 -7.93 -33.65 -5.85
N ASP A 36 -8.16 -34.85 -6.39
CA ASP A 36 -7.13 -35.76 -6.90
C ASP A 36 -6.55 -35.29 -8.25
N ARG A 37 -7.40 -34.83 -9.20
CA ARG A 37 -6.92 -34.33 -10.50
C ARG A 37 -6.30 -32.94 -10.46
N PHE A 38 -6.78 -32.08 -9.57
CA PHE A 38 -6.30 -30.71 -9.42
C PHE A 38 -5.53 -30.56 -8.11
N THR A 39 -4.63 -31.50 -7.81
CA THR A 39 -3.55 -31.26 -6.84
C THR A 39 -2.63 -30.17 -7.38
N VAL A 40 -3.06 -28.92 -7.25
CA VAL A 40 -2.18 -27.77 -7.42
C VAL A 40 -1.15 -27.91 -6.33
N HIS A 41 0.07 -28.32 -6.69
CA HIS A 41 1.25 -28.14 -5.83
C HIS A 41 1.48 -26.64 -5.66
N LEU A 42 0.68 -26.01 -4.81
CA LEU A 42 0.97 -24.71 -4.22
C LEU A 42 2.14 -24.96 -3.26
N VAL A 43 3.36 -24.97 -3.81
CA VAL A 43 4.57 -24.66 -3.04
C VAL A 43 4.46 -23.19 -2.67
N GLY A 44 3.70 -22.95 -1.61
CA GLY A 44 3.28 -21.63 -1.20
C GLY A 44 2.17 -21.81 -0.19
N GLU A 45 2.55 -21.70 1.08
CA GLU A 45 1.71 -21.47 2.26
C GLU A 45 0.23 -21.21 1.91
N LYS A 46 -0.67 -22.10 2.36
CA LYS A 46 -2.13 -21.97 2.20
C LYS A 46 -2.60 -20.65 2.81
N ILE A 47 -2.55 -19.58 2.02
CA ILE A 47 -3.10 -18.28 2.40
C ILE A 47 -4.53 -18.26 1.87
N PRO A 48 -5.54 -18.10 2.74
CA PRO A 48 -6.93 -18.33 2.41
C PRO A 48 -7.35 -17.53 1.18
N VAL A 49 -7.83 -18.26 0.17
CA VAL A 49 -8.50 -17.71 -1.01
C VAL A 49 -9.83 -17.17 -0.53
N GLY A 50 -9.95 -15.84 -0.49
CA GLY A 50 -11.18 -15.16 -0.12
C GLY A 50 -11.06 -14.39 1.19
N THR A 51 -10.33 -13.28 1.19
CA THR A 51 -10.63 -12.13 2.05
C THR A 51 -9.86 -10.94 1.47
N ASN A 52 -10.33 -9.72 1.68
CA ASN A 52 -9.49 -8.54 1.52
C ASN A 52 -8.18 -8.78 2.27
N VAL A 53 -7.12 -9.21 1.58
CA VAL A 53 -5.78 -9.16 2.13
C VAL A 53 -5.59 -7.68 2.40
N GLU A 54 -5.59 -7.28 3.67
CA GLU A 54 -5.32 -5.90 4.02
C GLU A 54 -3.92 -5.58 3.51
N ILE A 55 -3.87 -4.88 2.37
CA ILE A 55 -2.65 -4.37 1.76
C ILE A 55 -2.28 -3.14 2.60
N ARG A 56 -1.81 -3.39 3.83
CA ARG A 56 -1.33 -2.38 4.77
C ARG A 56 0.10 -2.73 5.14
N GLN A 57 0.97 -1.74 5.14
CA GLN A 57 2.35 -1.86 5.55
C GLN A 57 2.39 -2.18 7.04
N ARG A 58 3.18 -3.19 7.43
CA ARG A 58 3.36 -3.54 8.85
C ARG A 58 4.28 -2.52 9.53
N ASP A 59 4.24 -2.45 10.86
CA ASP A 59 4.96 -1.42 11.61
C ASP A 59 6.48 -1.44 11.41
N ASP A 60 7.06 -2.64 11.29
CA ASP A 60 8.50 -2.87 11.10
C ASP A 60 8.86 -3.25 9.65
N GLU A 61 7.92 -3.13 8.70
CA GLU A 61 8.15 -3.54 7.32
C GLU A 61 8.74 -2.38 6.49
N PRO A 62 9.96 -2.52 5.94
CA PRO A 62 10.54 -1.50 5.07
C PRO A 62 9.73 -1.38 3.77
N LEU A 63 9.75 -0.19 3.16
CA LEU A 63 8.94 0.12 1.98
C LEU A 63 9.20 -0.85 0.80
N ASP A 64 10.45 -1.27 0.59
CA ASP A 64 10.81 -2.21 -0.47
C ASP A 64 10.26 -3.62 -0.23
N ALA A 65 10.23 -4.08 1.02
CA ALA A 65 9.62 -5.36 1.38
C ALA A 65 8.09 -5.29 1.22
N TYR A 66 7.49 -4.18 1.63
CA TYR A 66 6.06 -3.93 1.44
C TYR A 66 5.67 -3.94 -0.04
N HIS A 67 6.39 -3.21 -0.88
CA HIS A 67 6.20 -3.22 -2.34
C HIS A 67 6.30 -4.64 -2.92
N SER A 68 7.32 -5.40 -2.52
CA SER A 68 7.52 -6.78 -2.99
C SER A 68 6.37 -7.71 -2.60
N ARG A 69 5.83 -7.53 -1.39
CA ARG A 69 4.64 -8.25 -0.91
C ARG A 69 3.40 -7.88 -1.71
N VAL A 70 3.14 -6.59 -1.92
CA VAL A 70 1.98 -6.12 -2.72
C VAL A 70 2.05 -6.68 -4.13
N LEU A 71 3.23 -6.68 -4.75
CA LEU A 71 3.45 -7.21 -6.08
C LEU A 71 3.20 -8.73 -6.16
N THR A 72 3.55 -9.46 -5.09
CA THR A 72 3.21 -10.89 -4.98
C THR A 72 1.70 -11.10 -4.88
N VAL A 73 0.97 -10.25 -4.15
CA VAL A 73 -0.49 -10.32 -4.05
C VAL A 73 -1.15 -9.97 -5.40
N LEU A 74 -0.63 -8.98 -6.12
CA LEU A 74 -1.10 -8.62 -7.46
C LEU A 74 -0.98 -9.81 -8.43
N ARG A 75 0.20 -10.47 -8.46
CA ARG A 75 0.43 -11.66 -9.29
C ARG A 75 -0.50 -12.82 -8.92
N ARG A 76 -0.76 -13.01 -7.63
CA ARG A 76 -1.72 -14.04 -7.15
C ARG A 76 -3.16 -13.74 -7.55
N ALA A 77 -3.52 -12.47 -7.66
CA ALA A 77 -4.83 -12.05 -8.17
C ALA A 77 -4.93 -12.17 -9.71
N GLY A 78 -3.89 -12.67 -10.39
CA GLY A 78 -3.84 -12.76 -11.86
C GLY A 78 -3.48 -11.43 -12.54
N GLY A 79 -3.17 -10.39 -11.77
CA GLY A 79 -2.75 -9.10 -12.30
C GLY A 79 -1.25 -9.06 -12.60
N ARG A 80 -0.85 -8.15 -13.49
CA ARG A 80 0.55 -7.89 -13.84
C ARG A 80 0.84 -6.40 -13.65
N ASP A 81 2.07 -6.10 -13.24
CA ASP A 81 2.57 -4.72 -13.24
C ASP A 81 2.97 -4.33 -14.67
N LYS A 82 3.12 -3.02 -14.92
CA LYS A 82 3.46 -2.52 -16.26
C LYS A 82 4.80 -3.09 -16.75
N PRO A 83 4.88 -3.63 -17.98
CA PRO A 83 6.13 -4.13 -18.52
C PRO A 83 7.18 -3.00 -18.66
N LEU A 84 8.45 -3.33 -18.38
CA LEU A 84 9.56 -2.39 -18.53
C LEU A 84 10.05 -2.25 -19.97
N THR A 85 9.97 -3.34 -20.72
CA THR A 85 10.41 -3.36 -22.12
C THR A 85 9.18 -3.27 -23.03
N PRO A 86 9.25 -2.47 -24.11
CA PRO A 86 8.15 -2.32 -25.06
C PRO A 86 7.87 -3.61 -25.86
N GLU A 87 8.77 -4.58 -25.80
CA GLU A 87 8.63 -5.90 -26.43
C GLU A 87 7.64 -6.81 -25.69
N ASN A 88 7.33 -6.51 -24.43
CA ASN A 88 6.38 -7.28 -23.65
C ASN A 88 4.94 -6.87 -23.96
N THR A 89 4.04 -7.85 -23.93
CA THR A 89 2.62 -7.63 -24.19
C THR A 89 2.05 -6.53 -23.29
N PRO A 90 1.39 -5.50 -23.86
CA PRO A 90 0.77 -4.45 -23.07
C PRO A 90 -0.29 -5.01 -22.13
N LEU A 91 -0.56 -4.28 -21.05
CA LEU A 91 -1.62 -4.63 -20.12
C LEU A 91 -2.98 -4.50 -20.82
N THR A 92 -3.83 -5.48 -20.60
CA THR A 92 -5.25 -5.41 -21.01
C THR A 92 -5.98 -4.35 -20.16
N PRO A 93 -7.09 -3.77 -20.66
CA PRO A 93 -7.85 -2.77 -19.89
C PRO A 93 -8.29 -3.26 -18.50
N LEU A 94 -8.61 -4.55 -18.38
CA LEU A 94 -8.96 -5.17 -17.09
C LEU A 94 -7.76 -5.23 -16.14
N GLU A 95 -6.58 -5.57 -16.65
CA GLU A 95 -5.34 -5.58 -15.86
C GLU A 95 -4.95 -4.17 -15.41
N VAL A 96 -5.13 -3.15 -16.26
CA VAL A 96 -4.92 -1.75 -15.90
C VAL A 96 -5.84 -1.34 -14.75
N HIS A 97 -7.14 -1.61 -14.86
CA HIS A 97 -8.09 -1.30 -13.79
C HIS A 97 -7.76 -2.03 -12.48
N THR A 98 -7.33 -3.29 -12.58
CA THR A 98 -6.89 -4.07 -11.42
C THR A 98 -5.65 -3.43 -10.78
N LEU A 99 -4.65 -3.07 -11.59
CA LEU A 99 -3.42 -2.44 -11.16
C LEU A 99 -3.68 -1.10 -10.47
N GLU A 100 -4.54 -0.24 -11.02
CA GLU A 100 -5.00 1.00 -10.39
C GLU A 100 -5.57 0.72 -9.00
N GLY A 101 -6.50 -0.24 -8.89
CA GLY A 101 -7.06 -0.64 -7.60
C GLY A 101 -6.00 -1.06 -6.58
N PHE A 102 -4.95 -1.76 -7.03
CA PHE A 102 -3.81 -2.13 -6.20
C PHE A 102 -2.93 -0.95 -5.81
N ILE A 103 -2.68 0.01 -6.72
CA ILE A 103 -1.94 1.25 -6.43
C ILE A 103 -2.67 2.06 -5.36
N HIS A 104 -3.98 2.24 -5.51
CA HIS A 104 -4.80 2.94 -4.51
C HIS A 104 -4.73 2.27 -3.13
N ARG A 105 -4.82 0.94 -3.08
CA ARG A 105 -4.68 0.17 -1.82
C ARG A 105 -3.27 0.26 -1.24
N PHE A 106 -2.24 0.16 -2.09
CA PHE A 106 -0.83 0.28 -1.70
C PHE A 106 -0.56 1.61 -0.99
N VAL A 107 -0.96 2.73 -1.62
CA VAL A 107 -0.75 4.10 -1.09
C VAL A 107 -1.54 4.29 0.20
N ARG A 108 -2.82 3.94 0.24
CA ARG A 108 -3.65 4.05 1.45
C ARG A 108 -3.17 3.14 2.59
N GLY A 109 -2.52 2.05 2.22
CA GLY A 109 -1.92 1.06 3.09
C GLY A 109 -0.60 1.48 3.74
N LEU A 110 0.00 2.61 3.33
CA LEU A 110 1.23 3.11 3.94
C LEU A 110 1.05 3.33 5.45
N ARG A 111 2.09 2.98 6.21
CA ARG A 111 2.12 3.08 7.66
C ARG A 111 2.05 4.54 8.10
N ASP A 112 2.95 5.36 7.56
CA ASP A 112 3.00 6.78 7.84
C ASP A 112 1.92 7.52 7.04
N LYS A 113 0.95 8.10 7.77
CA LYS A 113 -0.15 8.87 7.19
C LYS A 113 0.28 10.23 6.67
N SER A 114 1.32 10.83 7.23
CA SER A 114 1.88 12.08 6.71
C SER A 114 2.56 11.85 5.36
N LEU A 115 3.37 10.79 5.25
CA LEU A 115 3.98 10.34 4.00
C LEU A 115 2.92 10.00 2.95
N MET A 116 1.85 9.29 3.35
CA MET A 116 0.73 8.98 2.46
C MET A 116 0.11 10.25 1.87
N GLN A 117 -0.19 11.26 2.70
CA GLN A 117 -0.79 12.52 2.24
C GLN A 117 0.17 13.30 1.33
N GLU A 118 1.46 13.34 1.69
CA GLU A 118 2.48 13.96 0.84
C GLU A 118 2.57 13.26 -0.51
N ALA A 119 2.59 11.92 -0.55
CA ALA A 119 2.59 11.17 -1.80
C ALA A 119 1.34 11.43 -2.63
N ILE A 120 0.15 11.52 -2.01
CA ILE A 120 -1.11 11.86 -2.69
C ILE A 120 -1.05 13.28 -3.27
N SER A 121 -0.52 14.26 -2.54
CA SER A 121 -0.33 15.63 -3.05
C SER A 121 0.61 15.72 -4.25
N ARG A 122 1.46 14.70 -4.43
CA ARG A 122 2.40 14.55 -5.55
C ARG A 122 1.89 13.59 -6.62
N ASP A 123 0.59 13.35 -6.64
CA ASP A 123 -0.14 12.62 -7.69
C ASP A 123 0.28 11.15 -7.85
N VAL A 124 0.65 10.48 -6.74
CA VAL A 124 1.01 9.05 -6.76
C VAL A 124 -0.12 8.13 -7.24
N LEU A 125 -1.38 8.57 -7.13
CA LEU A 125 -2.53 7.78 -7.53
C LEU A 125 -2.70 7.71 -9.05
N SER A 126 -2.12 8.65 -9.79
CA SER A 126 -2.08 8.65 -11.25
C SER A 126 -0.90 7.85 -11.81
N ALA A 127 -0.16 7.13 -10.94
CA ALA A 127 0.92 6.27 -11.38
C ALA A 127 0.40 5.11 -12.24
N ASP A 128 1.17 4.79 -13.28
CA ASP A 128 0.86 3.77 -14.28
C ASP A 128 1.41 2.37 -13.91
N SER A 129 2.13 2.27 -12.79
CA SER A 129 2.77 1.05 -12.29
C SER A 129 3.01 1.11 -10.79
N LEU A 130 3.05 -0.05 -10.13
CA LEU A 130 3.40 -0.14 -8.70
C LEU A 130 4.82 0.33 -8.43
N ARG A 131 5.74 0.08 -9.37
CA ARG A 131 7.10 0.60 -9.32
C ARG A 131 7.14 2.12 -9.34
N SER A 132 6.46 2.75 -10.31
CA SER A 132 6.39 4.21 -10.41
C SER A 132 5.79 4.81 -9.14
N ALA A 133 4.72 4.21 -8.62
CA ALA A 133 4.12 4.60 -7.35
C ALA A 133 5.13 4.52 -6.18
N THR A 134 5.93 3.45 -6.11
CA THR A 134 6.96 3.28 -5.06
C THR A 134 8.05 4.35 -5.14
N GLU A 135 8.51 4.67 -6.35
CA GLU A 135 9.50 5.74 -6.55
C GLU A 135 8.94 7.12 -6.18
N LEU A 136 7.67 7.39 -6.49
CA LEU A 136 7.00 8.62 -6.05
C LEU A 136 6.89 8.70 -4.52
N VAL A 137 6.60 7.59 -3.84
CA VAL A 137 6.59 7.53 -2.37
C VAL A 137 8.00 7.78 -1.80
N LYS A 138 9.05 7.18 -2.38
CA LYS A 138 10.44 7.46 -1.96
C LYS A 138 10.82 8.93 -2.14
N ARG A 139 10.41 9.55 -3.25
CA ARG A 139 10.60 10.99 -3.47
C ARG A 139 9.83 11.84 -2.45
N ALA A 140 8.61 11.44 -2.07
CA ALA A 140 7.83 12.11 -1.03
C ALA A 140 8.54 12.02 0.34
N LEU A 141 9.12 10.86 0.66
CA LEU A 141 9.90 10.67 1.88
C LEU A 141 11.10 11.62 1.94
N GLY A 142 11.92 11.67 0.88
CA GLY A 142 13.07 12.58 0.84
C GLY A 142 12.66 14.07 0.93
N PHE A 143 11.48 14.43 0.43
CA PHE A 143 10.97 15.79 0.57
C PHE A 143 10.49 16.11 1.99
N GLN A 144 9.88 15.13 2.67
CA GLN A 144 9.50 15.26 4.08
C GLN A 144 10.72 15.44 4.98
N GLU A 145 11.81 14.71 4.70
CA GLU A 145 13.10 14.89 5.38
C GLU A 145 13.65 16.30 5.14
N SER A 146 13.66 16.78 3.89
CA SER A 146 14.08 18.15 3.56
C SER A 146 13.22 19.22 4.25
N LYS A 147 11.90 19.03 4.35
CA LYS A 147 10.99 19.92 5.09
C LYS A 147 11.33 19.96 6.58
N ALA A 148 11.61 18.80 7.18
CA ALA A 148 12.00 18.71 8.58
C ALA A 148 13.33 19.42 8.85
N GLU A 149 14.31 19.27 7.97
CA GLU A 149 15.58 19.99 8.04
C GLU A 149 15.39 21.50 7.87
N PHE A 150 14.59 21.94 6.90
CA PHE A 150 14.29 23.36 6.72
C PHE A 150 13.60 23.96 7.96
N ALA A 151 12.68 23.24 8.60
CA ALA A 151 12.04 23.67 9.84
C ALA A 151 13.04 23.79 11.00
N ARG A 152 14.05 22.91 11.07
CA ARG A 152 15.14 22.99 12.06
C ARG A 152 15.99 24.24 11.83
N TYR A 153 16.40 24.51 10.60
CA TYR A 153 17.14 25.73 10.27
C TYR A 153 16.32 26.99 10.58
N ALA A 154 15.04 27.04 10.19
CA ALA A 154 14.17 28.16 10.51
C ALA A 154 14.01 28.40 12.02
N ALA A 155 13.95 27.33 12.83
CA ALA A 155 13.91 27.44 14.28
C ALA A 155 15.25 27.93 14.88
N GLN A 156 16.38 27.51 14.32
CA GLN A 156 17.70 28.02 14.70
C GLN A 156 17.85 29.50 14.35
N ASP A 157 17.46 29.90 13.15
CA ASP A 157 17.49 31.29 12.70
C ASP A 157 16.59 32.16 13.58
N ALA A 158 15.36 31.71 13.90
CA ALA A 158 14.48 32.42 14.82
C ALA A 158 15.11 32.62 16.21
N LYS A 159 15.81 31.59 16.71
CA LYS A 159 16.56 31.69 17.98
C LYS A 159 17.71 32.69 17.88
N ILE A 160 18.46 32.70 16.78
CA ILE A 160 19.55 33.66 16.54
C ILE A 160 18.99 35.09 16.52
N CYS A 161 17.92 35.34 15.77
CA CYS A 161 17.28 36.66 15.74
C CYS A 161 16.84 37.12 17.14
N LEU A 162 16.24 36.23 17.94
CA LEU A 162 15.87 36.56 19.32
C LEU A 162 17.09 36.89 20.20
N MET A 163 18.19 36.15 20.04
CA MET A 163 19.44 36.41 20.76
C MET A 163 20.07 37.74 20.34
N GLU A 164 20.09 38.06 19.05
CA GLU A 164 20.58 39.35 18.55
C GLU A 164 19.76 40.52 19.08
N GLU A 165 18.43 40.39 19.10
CA GLU A 165 17.55 41.41 19.69
C GLU A 165 17.78 41.57 21.19
N TYR A 166 17.96 40.47 21.93
CA TYR A 166 18.26 40.51 23.36
C TYR A 166 19.57 41.24 23.63
N ILE A 167 20.63 40.88 22.90
CA ILE A 167 21.94 41.51 23.00
C ILE A 167 21.82 43.02 22.70
N ARG A 168 21.16 43.38 21.60
CA ARG A 168 20.96 44.77 21.22
C ARG A 168 20.23 45.58 22.30
N ARG A 169 19.26 44.97 22.99
CA ARG A 169 18.56 45.61 24.13
C ARG A 169 19.44 45.77 25.37
N GLN A 170 20.37 44.85 25.63
CA GLN A 170 21.24 44.90 26.82
C GLN A 170 22.48 45.78 26.63
N SER A 171 23.18 45.64 25.50
CA SER A 171 24.44 46.33 25.23
C SER A 171 24.30 47.57 24.36
N GLY A 172 23.13 47.77 23.72
CA GLY A 172 22.85 48.91 22.84
C GLY A 172 23.51 48.82 21.46
N VAL A 173 24.23 47.74 21.17
CA VAL A 173 24.98 47.52 19.92
C VAL A 173 24.66 46.16 19.31
N SER A 174 25.04 45.94 18.06
CA SER A 174 24.82 44.61 17.43
C SER A 174 25.68 43.53 18.10
N ALA A 175 25.20 42.29 18.07
CA ALA A 175 25.95 41.15 18.63
C ALA A 175 27.36 41.01 18.01
N ASN A 176 27.50 41.30 16.72
CA ASN A 176 28.80 41.23 16.04
C ASN A 176 29.77 42.34 16.50
N GLU A 177 29.24 43.51 16.85
CA GLU A 177 30.03 44.61 17.41
C GLU A 177 30.43 44.36 18.87
N GLU A 178 29.55 43.73 19.66
CA GLU A 178 29.89 43.31 21.01
C GLU A 178 30.94 42.20 21.02
N LEU A 179 30.80 41.21 20.13
CA LEU A 179 31.80 40.16 19.95
C LEU A 179 33.14 40.73 19.49
N SER A 180 33.17 41.70 18.57
CA SER A 180 34.42 42.32 18.13
C SER A 180 35.10 43.15 19.21
N ARG A 181 34.34 43.81 20.09
CA ARG A 181 34.86 44.48 21.31
C ARG A 181 35.41 43.47 22.32
N ALA A 182 34.68 42.39 22.57
CA ALA A 182 35.05 41.38 23.56
C ALA A 182 36.28 40.57 23.14
N TYR A 183 36.39 40.27 21.84
CA TYR A 183 37.47 39.43 21.31
C TYR A 183 38.65 40.20 20.73
N ILE A 184 38.63 41.54 20.68
CA ILE A 184 39.63 42.41 20.02
C ILE A 184 40.22 41.66 18.82
N LEU A 185 39.42 41.43 17.78
CA LEU A 185 39.95 40.91 16.52
C LEU A 185 40.99 41.92 16.06
N SER A 186 42.24 41.61 16.37
CA SER A 186 43.37 42.52 16.28
C SER A 186 43.51 42.87 14.80
N SER A 187 43.05 44.06 14.43
CA SER A 187 43.50 44.74 13.23
C SER A 187 44.98 45.11 13.45
N ARG A 188 45.85 44.10 13.42
CA ARG A 188 47.30 44.27 13.41
C ARG A 188 47.88 43.54 12.20
N ASN A 189 48.22 44.39 11.23
CA ASN A 189 49.36 44.27 10.32
C ASN A 189 49.17 43.40 9.07
N THR A 190 48.66 44.03 8.01
CA THR A 190 49.19 43.84 6.65
C THR A 190 49.49 45.21 6.07
N ASP A 191 50.59 45.82 6.52
CA ASP A 191 51.32 46.86 5.81
C ASP A 191 52.81 46.63 6.13
N GLN A 192 53.47 45.89 5.24
CA GLN A 192 54.92 45.94 4.99
C GLN A 192 55.18 45.46 3.56
#